data_AF-A0AAD6YTZ7-F1
#
_entry.id   AF-A0AAD6YTZ7-F1
#
_cell.length_a   1.000
_cell.length_b   1.000
_cell.length_c   1.000
_cell.angle_alpha   90.00
_cell.angle_beta   90.00
_cell.angle_gamma   90.00
#
_symmetry.space_group_name_H-M   'P 1'
#
loop_
_entity.id
_entity.type
_entity.pdbx_description
1 polymer ?
#
loop_
_entity_poly.entity_id
_entity_poly.type
_entity_poly.pdbx_seq_one_letter_code
_entity_poly.pdbx_strand_id
1 'polypeptide(L)'
;MANITRTLQRLLPGAQALPPALKKHPANLYEVLSRTPNAIGKEVHQLRWSEKRISDSYWRVTRAQFKCNGEHGKAWGQLYWKGLSPLSFRMSLRPTQT
;
A
#
# COMPACT_ATOMS: atom_id res chain seq x y z
N MET A 1 15.46 -26.20 2.29
CA MET A 1 15.92 -24.81 2.04
C MET A 1 15.33 -23.83 3.07
N ALA A 2 15.65 -23.97 4.37
CA ALA A 2 15.00 -23.20 5.45
C ALA A 2 15.98 -22.41 6.36
N ASN A 3 17.30 -22.52 6.13
CA ASN A 3 18.29 -21.91 7.01
C ASN A 3 18.44 -20.40 6.80
N ILE A 4 18.42 -19.92 5.55
CA ILE A 4 18.71 -18.51 5.24
C ILE A 4 17.66 -17.58 5.85
N THR A 5 16.38 -17.93 5.75
CA THR A 5 15.27 -17.14 6.31
C THR A 5 15.40 -16.96 7.82
N ARG A 6 15.78 -18.02 8.54
CA ARG A 6 15.91 -18.02 10.00
C ARG A 6 17.13 -17.22 10.45
N THR A 7 18.23 -17.30 9.72
CA THR A 7 19.45 -16.51 9.98
C THR A 7 19.19 -15.03 9.71
N LEU A 8 18.54 -14.69 8.60
CA LEU A 8 18.16 -13.30 8.28
C LEU A 8 17.21 -12.72 9.34
N GLN A 9 16.23 -13.47 9.82
CA GLN A 9 15.32 -13.03 10.87
C GLN A 9 16.02 -12.73 12.20
N ARG A 10 17.14 -13.40 12.51
CA ARG A 10 17.94 -13.16 13.72
C ARG A 10 18.87 -11.94 13.58
N LEU A 11 19.33 -11.67 12.37
CA LEU A 11 20.24 -10.55 12.07
C LEU A 11 19.49 -9.22 11.88
N LEU A 12 18.22 -9.28 11.48
CA LEU A 12 17.37 -8.10 11.44
C LEU A 12 16.96 -7.71 12.86
N PRO A 13 17.03 -6.41 13.23
CA PRO A 13 16.46 -5.97 14.49
C PRO A 13 14.97 -6.33 14.48
N GLY A 14 14.45 -6.84 15.61
CA GLY A 14 13.10 -7.40 15.70
C GLY A 14 12.04 -6.50 15.05
N ALA A 15 10.89 -7.06 14.64
CA ALA A 15 9.90 -6.41 13.76
C ALA A 15 9.56 -4.93 14.08
N GLN A 16 9.70 -4.51 15.35
CA GLN A 16 9.56 -3.14 15.84
C GLN A 16 10.56 -2.13 15.25
N ALA A 17 11.78 -2.55 14.92
CA ALA A 17 12.90 -1.69 14.48
C ALA A 17 13.22 -1.83 12.98
N LEU A 18 12.36 -2.51 12.22
CA LEU A 18 12.52 -2.57 10.76
C LEU A 18 12.27 -1.18 10.15
N PRO A 19 13.13 -0.73 9.21
CA PRO A 19 12.88 0.50 8.49
C PRO A 19 11.52 0.42 7.77
N PRO A 20 10.81 1.55 7.60
CA PRO A 20 9.44 1.56 7.05
C PRO A 20 9.29 0.76 5.75
N ALA A 21 10.29 0.80 4.86
CA ALA A 21 10.32 0.05 3.61
C ALA A 21 10.25 -1.49 3.78
N LEU A 22 10.65 -2.03 4.94
CA LEU A 22 10.66 -3.46 5.24
C LEU A 22 9.48 -3.90 6.12
N LYS A 23 8.63 -2.97 6.56
CA LYS A 23 7.42 -3.30 7.34
C LYS A 23 6.37 -3.91 6.43
N LYS A 24 6.03 -5.18 6.65
CA LYS A 24 4.99 -5.93 5.92
C LYS A 24 3.57 -5.72 6.45
N HIS A 25 3.39 -4.90 7.49
CA HIS A 25 2.08 -4.68 8.10
C HIS A 25 1.20 -3.79 7.21
N PRO A 26 -0.13 -4.01 7.22
CA PRO A 26 -1.06 -3.08 6.61
C PRO A 26 -0.82 -1.68 7.14
N ALA A 27 -0.68 -0.73 6.23
CA ALA A 27 -0.45 0.67 6.54
C ALA A 27 -1.48 1.52 5.80
N ASN A 28 -1.57 2.79 6.20
CA ASN A 28 -2.42 3.74 5.49
C ASN A 28 -1.88 3.94 4.05
N LEU A 29 -2.74 4.42 3.15
CA LEU A 29 -2.37 4.62 1.74
C LEU A 29 -1.09 5.45 1.56
N TYR A 30 -0.95 6.53 2.31
CA TYR A 30 0.18 7.45 2.16
C TYR A 30 1.47 6.81 2.62
N GLU A 31 1.44 6.06 3.72
CA GLU A 31 2.59 5.28 4.19
C GLU A 31 3.02 4.23 3.17
N VAL A 32 2.07 3.52 2.54
CA VAL A 32 2.38 2.54 1.49
C VAL A 32 3.01 3.22 0.29
N LEU A 33 2.42 4.32 -0.20
CA LEU A 33 2.91 5.00 -1.39
C LEU A 33 4.24 5.73 -1.14
N SER A 34 4.47 6.27 0.06
CA SER A 34 5.73 6.94 0.41
C SER A 34 6.90 5.98 0.55
N ARG A 35 6.64 4.72 0.95
CA ARG A 35 7.64 3.64 0.98
C ARG A 35 7.91 3.05 -0.41
N THR A 36 7.05 3.30 -1.39
CA THR A 36 7.13 2.69 -2.72
C THR A 36 7.88 3.63 -3.68
N PRO A 37 9.08 3.24 -4.16
CA PRO A 37 9.74 4.01 -5.21
C PRO A 37 8.89 3.98 -6.49
N ASN A 38 8.73 5.15 -7.14
CA ASN A 38 7.90 5.31 -8.34
C ASN A 38 6.46 4.82 -8.15
N ALA A 39 5.79 5.31 -7.10
CA ALA A 39 4.41 4.98 -6.79
C ALA A 39 3.39 5.36 -7.88
N ILE A 40 3.73 6.32 -8.76
CA ILE A 40 2.89 6.72 -9.90
C ILE A 40 2.81 5.56 -10.91
N GLY A 41 1.60 5.23 -11.34
CA GLY A 41 1.30 4.14 -12.26
C GLY A 41 1.09 2.78 -11.59
N LYS A 42 1.37 2.66 -10.28
CA LYS A 42 1.15 1.43 -9.52
C LYS A 42 -0.33 1.25 -9.15
N GLU A 43 -0.70 0.00 -8.94
CA GLU A 43 -2.04 -0.41 -8.55
C GLU A 43 -2.07 -0.72 -7.05
N VAL A 44 -3.08 -0.20 -6.37
CA VAL A 44 -3.31 -0.41 -4.94
C VAL A 44 -4.76 -0.77 -4.68
N HIS A 45 -5.00 -1.71 -3.78
CA HIS A 45 -6.33 -2.13 -3.38
C HIS A 45 -6.43 -2.23 -1.86
N GLN A 46 -7.65 -2.19 -1.33
CA GLN A 46 -7.88 -2.41 0.10
C GLN A 46 -7.80 -3.91 0.40
N LEU A 47 -7.16 -4.30 1.51
CA LEU A 47 -7.11 -5.71 1.92
C LEU A 47 -8.50 -6.33 2.07
N ARG A 48 -9.48 -5.55 2.55
CA ARG A 48 -10.89 -5.97 2.63
C ARG A 48 -11.47 -6.40 1.27
N TRP A 49 -11.02 -5.82 0.16
CA TRP A 49 -11.47 -6.25 -1.16
C TRP A 49 -10.96 -7.65 -1.48
N SER A 50 -9.71 -7.95 -1.11
CA SER A 50 -9.11 -9.29 -1.24
C SER A 50 -9.82 -10.31 -0.33
N GLU A 51 -10.10 -9.95 0.93
CA GLU A 51 -10.86 -10.79 1.86
C GLU A 51 -12.26 -11.13 1.33
N LYS A 52 -12.92 -10.15 0.71
CA LYS A 52 -14.24 -10.33 0.10
C LYS A 52 -14.20 -10.93 -1.30
N ARG A 53 -13.02 -11.33 -1.80
CA ARG A 53 -12.82 -11.86 -3.15
C ARG A 53 -13.40 -10.97 -4.25
N ILE A 54 -13.31 -9.65 -4.05
CA ILE A 54 -13.70 -8.66 -5.05
C ILE A 54 -12.50 -8.50 -5.99
N SER A 55 -12.52 -9.24 -7.11
CA SER A 55 -11.48 -9.15 -8.14
C SER A 55 -11.61 -7.88 -8.98
N ASP A 56 -10.56 -7.59 -9.75
CA ASP A 56 -10.53 -6.54 -10.78
C ASP A 56 -10.93 -5.16 -10.26
N SER A 57 -10.65 -4.91 -8.97
CA SER A 57 -10.99 -3.69 -8.26
C SER A 57 -9.73 -3.14 -7.62
N TYR A 58 -9.26 -2.01 -8.13
CA TYR A 58 -8.03 -1.38 -7.66
C TYR A 58 -8.03 0.11 -8.04
N TRP A 59 -7.15 0.86 -7.40
CA TRP A 59 -6.82 2.21 -7.81
C TRP A 59 -5.48 2.22 -8.52
N ARG A 60 -5.43 2.81 -9.70
CA ARG A 60 -4.17 3.14 -10.38
C ARG A 60 -3.76 4.54 -9.98
N VAL A 61 -2.60 4.66 -9.34
CA VAL A 61 -2.11 5.94 -8.80
C VAL A 61 -1.65 6.84 -9.96
N THR A 62 -2.15 8.07 -10.03
CA THR A 62 -1.75 9.06 -11.07
C THR A 62 -0.93 10.19 -10.48
N ARG A 63 -1.18 10.55 -9.23
CA ARG A 63 -0.44 11.59 -8.51
C ARG A 63 -0.47 11.32 -7.01
N ALA A 64 0.61 11.66 -6.32
CA ALA A 64 0.65 11.69 -4.87
C ALA A 64 1.36 12.94 -4.36
N GLN A 65 0.84 13.52 -3.29
CA GLN A 65 1.44 14.61 -2.55
C GLN A 65 1.48 14.22 -1.08
N PHE A 66 2.69 14.03 -0.57
CA PHE A 66 2.93 13.61 0.80
C PHE A 66 3.27 14.80 1.69
N LYS A 67 2.89 14.70 2.97
CA LYS A 67 3.30 15.60 4.05
C LYS A 67 3.66 14.77 5.28
N CYS A 68 4.30 15.38 6.28
CA CYS A 68 4.68 14.70 7.52
C CYS A 68 5.42 13.37 7.25
N ASN A 69 6.51 13.44 6.48
CA ASN A 69 7.34 12.27 6.13
C ASN A 69 6.59 11.09 5.47
N GLY A 70 5.48 11.35 4.78
CA GLY A 70 4.74 10.29 4.08
C GLY A 70 3.61 9.65 4.87
N GLU A 71 3.41 10.04 6.13
CA GLU A 71 2.30 9.52 6.96
C GLU A 71 0.94 10.04 6.49
N HIS A 72 0.94 11.25 5.93
CA HIS A 72 -0.27 11.95 5.51
C HIS A 72 -0.11 12.52 4.09
N GLY A 73 -1.23 12.85 3.46
CA GLY A 73 -1.16 13.48 2.14
C GLY A 73 -2.46 13.54 1.40
N LYS A 74 -2.33 13.70 0.08
CA LYS A 74 -3.38 13.55 -0.91
C LYS A 74 -2.86 12.64 -2.01
N ALA A 75 -3.66 11.68 -2.42
CA ALA A 75 -3.38 10.84 -3.57
C ALA A 75 -4.55 10.94 -4.55
N TRP A 76 -4.24 10.82 -5.83
CA TRP A 76 -5.20 10.81 -6.93
C TRP A 76 -4.93 9.60 -7.80
N GLY A 77 -5.99 9.09 -8.39
CA GLY A 77 -5.92 7.89 -9.16
C GLY A 77 -7.19 7.62 -9.94
N GLN A 78 -7.11 6.56 -10.72
CA GLN A 78 -8.19 6.00 -11.51
C GLN A 78 -8.75 4.79 -10.76
N LEU A 79 -10.04 4.82 -10.44
CA LEU A 79 -10.71 3.67 -9.82
C LEU A 79 -11.13 2.69 -10.91
N TYR A 80 -10.55 1.50 -10.88
CA TYR A 80 -11.04 0.34 -11.60
C TYR A 80 -11.92 -0.45 -10.63
N TRP A 81 -13.13 -0.78 -11.05
CA TRP A 81 -14.10 -1.47 -10.20
C TRP A 81 -14.72 -2.63 -10.95
N LYS A 82 -14.45 -3.86 -10.48
CA LYS A 82 -14.95 -5.11 -11.08
C LYS A 82 -14.73 -5.16 -12.61
N GLY A 83 -13.57 -4.73 -13.07
CA GLY A 83 -13.20 -4.71 -14.49
C GLY A 83 -13.82 -3.57 -15.32
N LEU A 84 -14.57 -2.65 -14.72
CA LEU A 84 -15.11 -1.48 -15.41
C LEU A 84 -14.03 -0.39 -15.61
N SER A 85 -14.18 0.36 -16.70
CA SER A 85 -13.27 1.45 -17.09
C SER A 85 -13.26 2.59 -16.06
N PRO A 86 -12.13 3.27 -15.90
CA PRO A 86 -11.93 4.10 -14.72
C PRO A 86 -12.60 5.47 -14.82
N LEU A 87 -13.16 5.90 -13.69
CA LEU A 87 -13.47 7.30 -13.43
C LEU A 87 -12.33 7.93 -12.60
N SER A 88 -11.97 9.17 -12.94
CA SER A 88 -10.88 9.90 -12.28
C SER A 88 -11.38 10.56 -11.00
N PHE A 89 -10.82 10.20 -9.84
CA PHE A 89 -11.23 10.74 -8.53
C PHE A 89 -10.05 10.94 -7.58
N ARG A 90 -10.26 11.71 -6.50
CA ARG A 90 -9.35 11.75 -5.36
C ARG A 90 -9.38 10.38 -4.66
N MET A 91 -8.21 9.77 -4.45
CA MET A 91 -8.12 8.49 -3.79
C MET A 91 -8.43 8.64 -2.30
N SER A 92 -9.29 7.76 -1.79
CA SER A 92 -9.54 7.60 -0.36
C SER A 92 -9.57 6.11 -0.06
N LEU A 93 -8.44 5.58 0.42
CA LEU A 93 -8.41 4.27 1.06
C LEU A 93 -8.33 4.54 2.56
N ARG A 94 -9.50 4.56 3.21
CA ARG A 94 -9.54 4.69 4.67
C ARG A 94 -8.85 3.46 5.28
N PRO A 95 -7.99 3.63 6.30
CA PRO A 95 -7.50 2.50 7.06
C PRO A 95 -8.71 1.77 7.66
N THR A 96 -8.70 0.45 7.53
CA THR A 96 -9.70 -0.42 8.15
C THR A 96 -9.68 -0.13 9.65
N GLN A 97 -10.79 0.35 10.21
CA GLN A 97 -10.99 0.26 11.66
C GLN A 97 -11.07 -1.24 11.98
N THR A 98 -10.14 -1.72 12.81
CA THR A 98 -10.23 -3.03 13.46
C THR A 98 -11.35 -3.00 14.48
#